data_AF-A0A8J6MV82-F1
#
_entry.id   AF-A0A8J6MV82-F1
#
_cell.length_a   1.000
_cell.length_b   1.000
_cell.length_c   1.000
_cell.angle_alpha   90.00
_cell.angle_beta   90.00
_cell.angle_gamma   90.00
#
_symmetry.space_group_name_H-M   'P 1'
#
loop_
_entity.id
_entity.type
_entity.pdbx_description
1 polymer ?
#
loop_
_entity_poly.entity_id
_entity_poly.type
_entity_poly.pdbx_seq_one_letter_code
_entity_poly.pdbx_strand_id
1 'polypeptide(L)'
;VLELDEVQHGNAAVNCKQTMRFLANHNIKLNVCPASNILLSRAKDYKTHPIRTLFDAGVKVTINTDDMIIFDVSNSETFLNFYNDNVFTAEELDAIRNYSLE
;
A
#
# COMPACT_ATOMS: atom_id res chain seq x y z
N VAL A 1 7.64 13.87 18.92
CA VAL A 1 6.77 12.70 19.22
C VAL A 1 6.88 11.75 18.04
N LEU A 2 7.53 10.60 18.25
CA LEU A 2 7.91 9.52 17.31
C LEU A 2 8.62 9.91 15.99
N GLU A 3 8.29 11.03 15.34
CA GLU A 3 9.01 11.59 14.17
C GLU A 3 9.22 10.52 13.07
N LEU A 4 8.11 9.86 12.70
CA LEU A 4 8.14 8.72 11.79
C LEU A 4 8.34 9.17 10.34
N ASP A 5 9.32 8.58 9.66
CA ASP A 5 9.47 8.65 8.21
C ASP A 5 8.55 7.64 7.49
N GLU A 6 8.29 6.50 8.14
CA GLU A 6 7.53 5.39 7.57
C GLU A 6 6.63 4.70 8.60
N VAL A 7 5.52 4.11 8.12
CA VAL A 7 4.60 3.30 8.92
C VAL A 7 4.33 1.98 8.21
N GLN A 8 4.48 0.87 8.94
CA GLN A 8 4.14 -0.45 8.43
C GLN A 8 2.61 -0.61 8.33
N HIS A 9 2.16 -1.10 7.17
CA HIS A 9 0.78 -1.19 6.73
C HIS A 9 0.06 0.17 6.62
N GLY A 10 -0.44 0.71 7.74
CA GLY A 10 -1.17 1.99 7.76
C GLY A 10 -2.55 2.01 7.07
N ASN A 11 -3.10 0.86 6.64
CA ASN A 11 -4.34 0.79 5.85
C ASN A 11 -5.53 1.56 6.44
N ALA A 12 -5.69 1.56 7.77
CA ALA A 12 -6.80 2.22 8.44
C ALA A 12 -6.79 3.76 8.28
N ALA A 13 -5.69 4.35 7.77
CA ALA A 13 -5.60 5.77 7.48
C ALA A 13 -6.67 6.23 6.47
N VAL A 14 -7.16 5.34 5.59
CA VAL A 14 -8.26 5.65 4.64
C VAL A 14 -9.53 6.14 5.33
N ASN A 15 -9.73 5.78 6.60
CA ASN A 15 -10.91 6.16 7.37
C ASN A 15 -10.87 7.60 7.89
N CYS A 16 -9.74 8.31 7.74
CA CYS A 16 -9.56 9.67 8.26
C CYS A 16 -8.84 10.56 7.25
N LYS A 17 -9.58 11.51 6.65
CA LYS A 17 -9.03 12.47 5.68
C LYS A 17 -7.90 13.32 6.28
N GLN A 18 -8.02 13.69 7.55
CA GLN A 18 -6.98 14.45 8.25
C GLN A 18 -5.69 13.63 8.38
N THR A 19 -5.80 12.33 8.66
CA THR A 19 -4.63 11.43 8.74
C THR A 19 -3.97 11.30 7.37
N MET A 20 -4.72 11.03 6.30
CA MET A 20 -4.13 10.94 4.96
C MET A 20 -3.43 12.23 4.54
N ARG A 21 -4.06 13.39 4.79
CA ARG A 21 -3.44 14.70 4.53
C ARG A 21 -2.16 14.90 5.34
N PHE A 22 -2.16 14.50 6.60
CA PHE A 22 -0.97 14.59 7.44
C PHE A 22 0.16 13.73 6.87
N LEU A 23 -0.11 12.47 6.53
CA LEU A 23 0.88 11.55 5.95
C LEU A 23 1.45 12.11 4.63
N ALA A 24 0.58 12.55 3.71
CA ALA A 24 1.00 13.11 2.43
C ALA A 24 1.83 14.39 2.60
N ASN A 25 1.38 15.35 3.42
CA ASN A 25 2.08 16.62 3.62
C ASN A 25 3.46 16.47 4.27
N HIS A 26 3.64 15.43 5.08
CA HIS A 26 4.90 15.16 5.77
C HIS A 26 5.74 14.08 5.09
N ASN A 27 5.35 13.61 3.90
CA ASN A 27 6.01 12.52 3.16
C ASN A 27 6.20 11.23 3.97
N ILE A 28 5.27 10.92 4.88
CA ILE A 28 5.32 9.70 5.69
C ILE A 28 4.81 8.54 4.82
N LYS A 29 5.70 7.61 4.50
CA LYS A 29 5.44 6.49 3.60
C LYS A 29 4.71 5.36 4.31
N LEU A 30 3.77 4.70 3.62
CA LEU A 30 3.10 3.51 4.12
C LEU A 30 3.59 2.26 3.40
N ASN A 31 4.14 1.31 4.16
CA ASN A 31 4.62 0.04 3.63
C ASN A 31 3.48 -0.99 3.65
N VAL A 32 2.74 -1.10 2.55
CA VAL A 32 1.50 -1.88 2.49
C VAL A 32 1.82 -3.33 2.13
N CYS A 33 1.12 -4.27 2.77
CA CYS A 33 1.28 -5.70 2.53
C CYS A 33 -0.04 -6.35 2.05
N PRO A 34 -0.39 -6.24 0.75
CA PRO A 34 -1.72 -6.58 0.27
C PRO A 34 -2.14 -8.03 0.52
N ALA A 35 -1.25 -9.00 0.26
CA ALA A 35 -1.55 -10.42 0.47
C ALA A 35 -1.87 -10.71 1.95
N SER A 36 -1.04 -10.22 2.87
CA SER A 36 -1.28 -10.26 4.32
C SER A 36 -2.62 -9.61 4.68
N ASN A 37 -2.91 -8.43 4.12
CA ASN A 37 -4.15 -7.72 4.41
C ASN A 37 -5.39 -8.49 3.96
N ILE A 38 -5.35 -9.17 2.82
CA ILE A 38 -6.47 -9.97 2.31
C ILE A 38 -6.60 -11.28 3.12
N LEU A 39 -5.50 -12.02 3.28
CA LEU A 39 -5.51 -13.33 3.96
C LEU A 39 -5.85 -13.22 5.45
N LEU A 40 -5.50 -12.10 6.10
CA LEU A 40 -5.89 -11.78 7.48
C LEU A 40 -7.21 -11.00 7.58
N SER A 41 -7.99 -10.92 6.49
CA SER A 41 -9.32 -10.27 6.45
C SER A 41 -9.33 -8.79 6.87
N ARG A 42 -8.22 -8.07 6.64
CA ARG A 42 -8.11 -6.60 6.80
C ARG A 42 -8.46 -5.83 5.53
N ALA A 43 -8.37 -6.48 4.39
CA ALA A 43 -8.90 -6.06 3.10
C ALA A 43 -9.71 -7.21 2.50
N LYS A 44 -10.67 -6.89 1.63
CA LYS A 44 -11.55 -7.91 1.04
C LYS A 44 -10.90 -8.65 -0.12
N ASP A 45 -10.33 -7.89 -1.05
CA ASP A 45 -9.74 -8.33 -2.30
C ASP A 45 -8.81 -7.24 -2.85
N TYR A 46 -8.07 -7.53 -3.92
CA TYR A 46 -7.18 -6.57 -4.56
C TYR A 46 -7.98 -5.43 -5.21
N LYS A 47 -9.02 -5.76 -5.98
CA LYS A 47 -9.91 -4.80 -6.65
C LYS A 47 -10.45 -3.67 -5.77
N THR A 48 -10.75 -3.95 -4.50
CA THR A 48 -11.27 -2.97 -3.52
C THR A 48 -10.28 -2.66 -2.40
N HIS A 49 -8.98 -2.94 -2.61
CA HIS A 49 -7.96 -2.75 -1.59
C HIS A 49 -7.79 -1.25 -1.23
N PRO A 50 -7.67 -0.90 0.06
CA PRO A 50 -7.59 0.49 0.53
C PRO A 50 -6.37 1.27 -0.01
N ILE A 51 -5.34 0.57 -0.48
CA ILE A 51 -4.13 1.17 -1.07
C ILE A 51 -4.45 2.15 -2.21
N ARG A 52 -5.49 1.89 -3.01
CA ARG A 52 -5.91 2.80 -4.09
C ARG A 52 -6.29 4.16 -3.54
N THR A 53 -7.12 4.17 -2.49
CA THR A 53 -7.58 5.41 -1.84
C THR A 53 -6.43 6.17 -1.18
N LEU A 54 -5.45 5.46 -0.59
CA LEU A 54 -4.25 6.08 -0.03
C LEU A 54 -3.41 6.76 -1.11
N PHE A 55 -3.15 6.06 -2.21
CA PHE A 55 -2.42 6.58 -3.35
C PHE A 55 -3.13 7.80 -3.95
N ASP A 56 -4.45 7.73 -4.17
CA ASP A 56 -5.26 8.84 -4.70
C ASP A 56 -5.24 10.07 -3.78
N ALA A 57 -5.07 9.88 -2.47
CA ALA A 57 -4.94 10.95 -1.50
C ALA A 57 -3.52 11.57 -1.46
N GLY A 58 -2.60 11.11 -2.31
CA GLY A 58 -1.21 11.57 -2.38
C GLY A 58 -0.30 10.97 -1.30
N VAL A 59 -0.75 9.92 -0.60
CA VAL A 59 0.10 9.22 0.36
C VAL A 59 1.06 8.31 -0.42
N LYS A 60 2.36 8.42 -0.16
CA LYS A 60 3.35 7.50 -0.73
C LYS A 60 3.12 6.10 -0.13
N VAL A 61 2.85 5.12 -0.99
CA VAL A 61 2.64 3.73 -0.62
C VAL A 61 3.66 2.84 -1.32
N THR A 62 4.14 1.80 -0.65
CA THR A 62 4.94 0.72 -1.24
C THR A 62 4.19 -0.60 -1.13
N ILE A 63 4.64 -1.61 -1.89
CA ILE A 63 4.07 -2.97 -1.87
C ILE A 63 5.13 -3.93 -1.33
N ASN A 64 4.79 -4.63 -0.25
CA ASN A 64 5.65 -5.60 0.40
C ASN A 64 4.92 -6.93 0.65
N THR A 65 5.70 -7.98 0.95
CA THR A 65 5.18 -9.34 1.14
C THR A 65 4.63 -9.59 2.53
N ASP A 66 5.04 -8.80 3.53
CA ASP A 66 5.01 -9.21 4.94
C ASP A 66 5.81 -10.53 5.07
N ASP A 67 5.17 -11.62 5.45
CA ASP A 67 5.78 -12.94 5.60
C ASP A 67 5.54 -13.84 4.37
N MET A 68 6.51 -13.94 3.46
CA MET A 68 6.39 -14.82 2.28
C MET A 68 6.11 -16.29 2.63
N ILE A 69 6.66 -16.81 3.72
CA ILE A 69 6.46 -18.21 4.14
C ILE A 69 4.99 -18.46 4.53
N ILE A 70 4.30 -17.44 5.08
CA ILE A 70 2.94 -17.57 5.58
C ILE A 70 1.92 -17.31 4.47
N PHE A 71 2.18 -16.29 3.64
CA PHE A 71 1.21 -15.82 2.66
C PHE A 71 1.43 -16.39 1.26
N ASP A 72 2.62 -16.92 0.97
CA ASP A 72 2.99 -17.57 -0.30
C ASP A 72 2.65 -16.73 -1.55
N VAL A 73 2.87 -15.42 -1.45
CA VAL A 73 2.68 -14.46 -2.54
C VAL A 73 3.88 -13.54 -2.60
N SER A 74 4.56 -13.50 -3.73
CA SER A 74 5.68 -12.59 -3.98
C SER A 74 5.21 -11.17 -4.28
N ASN A 75 6.14 -10.21 -4.21
CA ASN A 75 5.87 -8.85 -4.68
C ASN A 75 5.50 -8.85 -6.16
N SER A 76 6.22 -9.57 -7.02
CA SER A 76 5.94 -9.64 -8.46
C SER A 76 4.50 -10.07 -8.75
N GLU A 77 4.01 -11.08 -8.04
CA GLU A 77 2.62 -11.53 -8.14
C GLU A 77 1.64 -10.46 -7.62
N THR A 78 1.96 -9.80 -6.50
CA THR A 78 1.13 -8.72 -5.95
C THR A 78 0.99 -7.55 -6.93
N PHE A 79 2.08 -7.12 -7.56
CA PHE A 79 2.07 -6.09 -8.60
C PHE A 79 1.22 -6.53 -9.80
N LEU A 80 1.38 -7.77 -10.27
CA LEU A 80 0.59 -8.32 -11.36
C LEU A 80 -0.90 -8.41 -11.02
N ASN A 81 -1.25 -8.79 -9.79
CA ASN A 81 -2.62 -8.87 -9.31
C ASN A 81 -3.30 -7.50 -9.33
N PHE A 82 -2.63 -6.45 -8.84
CA PHE A 82 -3.18 -5.09 -8.90
C PHE A 82 -3.37 -4.58 -10.32
N TYR A 83 -2.44 -4.89 -11.23
CA TYR A 83 -2.56 -4.54 -12.63
C TYR A 83 -3.77 -5.26 -13.28
N ASN A 84 -3.88 -6.58 -13.10
CA ASN A 84 -4.95 -7.38 -13.67
C ASN A 84 -6.34 -7.01 -13.13
N ASP A 85 -6.42 -6.61 -11.85
CA ASP A 85 -7.66 -6.14 -11.22
C ASP A 85 -8.01 -4.68 -11.58
N ASN A 86 -7.20 -4.02 -12.42
CA ASN A 86 -7.36 -2.62 -12.84
C ASN A 86 -7.34 -1.63 -11.67
N VAL A 87 -6.56 -1.92 -10.63
CA VAL A 87 -6.41 -1.04 -9.45
C VAL A 87 -5.38 0.05 -9.73
N PHE A 88 -4.30 -0.32 -10.40
CA PHE A 88 -3.23 0.57 -10.81
C PHE A 88 -2.86 0.34 -12.27
N THR A 89 -2.51 1.41 -12.95
CA THR A 89 -1.84 1.37 -14.25
C THR A 89 -0.38 0.91 -14.10
N ALA A 90 0.26 0.54 -15.21
CA ALA A 90 1.68 0.17 -15.18
C ALA A 90 2.56 1.33 -14.73
N GLU A 91 2.22 2.56 -15.11
CA GLU A 91 2.92 3.78 -14.73
C GLU A 91 2.80 4.07 -13.23
N GLU A 92 1.61 3.92 -12.65
CA GLU A 92 1.40 4.07 -11.21
C GLU A 92 2.13 2.99 -10.41
N LEU A 93 2.13 1.74 -10.91
CA LEU A 93 2.89 0.66 -10.30
C LEU A 93 4.40 0.93 -10.35
N ASP A 94 4.92 1.50 -11.43
CA ASP A 94 6.33 1.89 -11.48
C ASP A 94 6.64 3.02 -10.48
N ALA A 95 5.74 3.99 -10.31
CA ALA A 95 5.87 5.02 -9.28
C ALA A 95 5.92 4.40 -7.87
N ILE A 96 5.00 3.47 -7.55
CA ILE A 96 4.98 2.72 -6.28
C ILE A 96 6.29 1.94 -6.07
N ARG A 97 6.81 1.31 -7.12
CA ARG A 97 8.10 0.61 -7.09
C ARG A 97 9.23 1.58 -6.77
N ASN A 98 9.27 2.74 -7.41
CA ASN A 98 10.30 3.76 -7.20
C ASN A 98 10.24 4.37 -5.78
N TYR A 99 9.06 4.52 -5.16
CA TYR A 99 8.95 4.96 -3.76
C TYR A 99 9.64 4.00 -2.76
N SER A 100 9.88 2.74 -3.16
CA SER A 100 10.62 1.77 -2.34
C SER A 100 12.14 1.98 -2.36
N LEU A 101 12.64 2.84 -3.25
CA LEU A 101 14.06 3.16 -3.41
C LEU A 101 14.45 4.48 -2.72
N GLU A 102 13.45 5.28 -2.34
CA GLU A 102 13.57 6.52 -1.59
C GLU A 102 13.58 6.23 -0.08
#